data_AF-A0A1F8H7Z8-F1
#
_entry.id   AF-A0A1F8H7Z8-F1
#
_cell.length_a   1.000
_cell.length_b   1.000
_cell.length_c   1.000
_cell.angle_alpha   90.00
_cell.angle_beta   90.00
_cell.angle_gamma   90.00
#
_symmetry.space_group_name_H-M   'P 1'
#
loop_
_entity.id
_entity.type
_entity.pdbx_description
1 polymer ?
#
loop_
_entity_poly.entity_id
_entity_poly.type
_entity_poly.pdbx_seq_one_letter_code
_entity_poly.pdbx_strand_id
1 'polypeptide(L)'
;MPKNFCRHPDCNKQIPRDQFYCPQTHGAFSRKRTPESLKKEVLGKIRRFNRLNGRIPAKKEMYDAYGKARDVFGTWNKAVEAAGFQTNPVMFAKKYVARDGHKCDSLAEKIIDEWFLSKGISHKRSVPYPEYNKLTCDFVVNKTFIEFFGLKGELREYDRTVSLKRKLSRKHRFKLIELKPTHLFPKNKLDQVLGFLV
;
A
#
# COMPACT_ATOMS: atom_id res chain seq x y z
N MET A 1 5.50 -52.76 25.66
CA MET A 1 4.73 -51.68 25.00
C MET A 1 5.43 -50.36 25.26
N PRO A 2 5.89 -49.58 24.25
CA PRO A 2 6.43 -48.25 24.49
C PRO A 2 5.43 -47.36 25.22
N LYS A 3 5.90 -46.71 26.29
CA LYS A 3 5.13 -45.76 27.08
C LYS A 3 4.97 -44.46 26.27
N ASN A 4 3.74 -43.95 26.13
CA ASN A 4 3.47 -42.64 25.53
C ASN A 4 3.27 -41.62 26.65
N PHE A 5 3.79 -40.40 26.48
CA PHE A 5 3.75 -39.34 27.48
C PHE A 5 3.11 -38.07 26.91
N CYS A 6 2.52 -37.27 27.79
CA CYS A 6 1.93 -35.98 27.43
C CYS A 6 2.95 -35.05 26.75
N ARG A 7 2.55 -34.37 25.67
CA ARG A 7 3.42 -33.45 24.92
C ARG A 7 3.53 -32.03 25.49
N HIS A 8 3.04 -31.80 26.71
CA HIS A 8 3.15 -30.50 27.36
C HIS A 8 4.52 -30.39 28.03
N PRO A 9 5.29 -29.29 27.83
CA PRO A 9 6.68 -29.19 28.31
C PRO A 9 6.83 -29.48 29.81
N ASP A 10 5.85 -29.02 30.59
CA ASP A 10 5.85 -29.17 32.05
C ASP A 10 5.04 -30.38 32.56
N CYS A 11 4.75 -31.39 31.72
CA CYS A 11 3.95 -32.55 32.12
C CYS A 11 4.57 -33.89 31.68
N ASN A 12 4.84 -34.74 32.67
CA ASN A 12 5.40 -36.09 32.46
C ASN A 12 4.37 -37.23 32.65
N LYS A 13 3.06 -36.94 32.55
CA LYS A 13 2.02 -37.96 32.73
C LYS A 13 2.02 -38.94 31.55
N GLN A 14 2.03 -40.24 31.86
CA GLN A 14 1.85 -41.31 30.88
C GLN A 14 0.40 -41.33 30.38
N ILE A 15 0.20 -41.43 29.06
CA ILE A 15 -1.10 -41.38 28.40
C ILE A 15 -1.28 -42.51 27.38
N PRO A 16 -2.52 -42.82 26.96
CA PRO A 16 -2.80 -43.75 25.85
C PRO A 16 -2.09 -43.34 24.54
N ARG A 17 -1.82 -44.30 23.64
CA ARG A 17 -1.05 -44.03 22.41
C ARG A 17 -1.79 -43.17 21.37
N ASP A 18 -3.11 -43.20 21.39
CA ASP A 18 -4.02 -42.42 20.56
C ASP A 18 -4.18 -40.97 21.05
N GLN A 19 -3.62 -40.64 22.21
CA GLN A 19 -3.68 -39.31 22.82
C GLN A 19 -2.34 -38.58 22.75
N PHE A 20 -2.41 -37.27 22.62
CA PHE A 20 -1.23 -36.38 22.64
C PHE A 20 -1.11 -35.58 23.95
N TYR A 21 -2.20 -35.40 24.69
CA TYR A 21 -2.28 -34.56 25.88
C TYR A 21 -3.20 -35.20 26.93
N CYS A 22 -2.90 -35.04 28.23
CA CYS A 22 -3.73 -35.62 29.29
C CYS A 22 -5.03 -34.81 29.57
N PRO A 23 -4.98 -33.49 29.85
CA PRO A 23 -6.17 -32.63 29.83
C PRO A 23 -6.24 -31.79 28.54
N GLN A 24 -7.44 -31.30 28.23
CA GLN A 24 -7.66 -30.36 27.11
C GLN A 24 -6.85 -29.07 27.26
N THR A 25 -6.58 -28.63 28.49
CA THR A 25 -5.77 -27.44 28.81
C THR A 25 -4.33 -27.57 28.33
N HIS A 26 -3.74 -28.77 28.36
CA HIS A 26 -2.39 -29.03 27.84
C HIS A 26 -2.35 -28.98 26.31
N GLY A 27 -3.40 -29.47 25.66
CA GLY A 27 -3.57 -29.29 24.21
C GLY A 27 -3.77 -27.81 23.84
N ALA A 28 -4.50 -27.05 24.67
CA ALA A 28 -4.67 -25.62 24.49
C ALA A 28 -3.35 -24.83 24.66
N PHE A 29 -2.47 -25.24 25.58
CA PHE A 29 -1.12 -24.67 25.72
C PHE A 29 -0.30 -24.85 24.45
N SER A 30 -0.29 -26.04 23.84
CA SER A 30 0.40 -26.25 22.56
C SER A 30 -0.20 -25.45 21.39
N ARG A 31 -1.46 -25.00 21.53
CA ARG A 31 -2.12 -24.10 20.57
C ARG A 31 -1.87 -22.62 20.88
N LYS A 32 -1.33 -22.26 22.07
CA LYS A 32 -0.98 -20.87 22.39
C LYS A 32 0.16 -20.45 21.45
N ARG A 33 -0.10 -19.40 20.68
CA ARG A 33 0.87 -18.85 19.75
C ARG A 33 1.89 -18.03 20.54
N THR A 34 3.15 -18.43 20.53
CA THR A 34 4.23 -17.62 21.09
C THR A 34 4.54 -16.42 20.18
N PRO A 35 5.10 -15.32 20.71
CA PRO A 35 5.57 -14.20 19.89
C PRO A 35 6.50 -14.67 18.75
N GLU A 36 7.38 -15.64 19.02
CA GLU A 36 8.31 -16.21 18.03
C GLU A 36 7.57 -16.96 16.92
N SER A 37 6.55 -17.74 17.26
CA SER A 37 5.72 -18.45 16.29
C SER A 37 4.95 -17.46 15.42
N LEU A 38 4.43 -16.38 16.00
CA LEU A 38 3.74 -15.31 15.28
C LEU A 38 4.69 -14.56 14.34
N LYS A 39 5.90 -14.23 14.80
CA LYS A 39 6.95 -13.65 13.96
C LYS A 39 7.20 -14.53 12.74
N LYS A 40 7.44 -15.84 12.94
CA LYS A 40 7.68 -16.78 11.84
C LYS A 40 6.52 -16.86 10.85
N GLU A 41 5.27 -16.88 11.34
CA GLU A 41 4.07 -16.87 10.49
C GLU A 41 4.01 -15.62 9.60
N VAL A 42 4.16 -14.44 10.20
CA VAL A 42 4.10 -13.15 9.50
C VAL A 42 5.19 -13.04 8.45
N LEU A 43 6.45 -13.33 8.81
CA LEU A 43 7.58 -13.27 7.88
C LEU A 43 7.41 -14.27 6.73
N GLY A 44 6.93 -15.48 7.02
CA GLY A 44 6.63 -16.50 6.02
C GLY A 44 5.58 -16.04 5.01
N LYS A 45 4.51 -15.38 5.48
CA LYS A 45 3.47 -14.83 4.60
C LYS A 45 3.98 -13.72 3.70
N ILE A 46 4.75 -12.77 4.25
CA ILE A 46 5.34 -11.67 3.46
C ILE A 46 6.26 -12.22 2.37
N ARG A 47 7.18 -13.14 2.72
CA ARG A 47 8.10 -13.77 1.76
C ARG A 47 7.38 -14.60 0.71
N ARG A 48 6.35 -15.36 1.10
CA ARG A 48 5.53 -16.15 0.16
C ARG A 48 4.80 -15.24 -0.82
N PHE A 49 4.23 -14.15 -0.35
CA PHE A 49 3.55 -13.19 -1.22
C PHE A 49 4.52 -12.56 -2.22
N ASN A 50 5.69 -12.13 -1.76
CA ASN A 50 6.72 -11.58 -2.64
C ASN A 50 7.15 -12.58 -3.72
N ARG A 51 7.40 -13.84 -3.36
CA ARG A 51 7.73 -14.89 -4.33
C ARG A 51 6.65 -15.10 -5.39
N LEU A 52 5.36 -14.96 -5.03
CA LEU A 52 4.25 -15.19 -5.95
C LEU A 52 3.91 -13.98 -6.81
N ASN A 53 4.16 -12.76 -6.33
CA ASN A 53 3.69 -11.53 -6.97
C ASN A 53 4.82 -10.58 -7.41
N GLY A 54 6.09 -10.89 -7.10
CA GLY A 54 7.24 -10.03 -7.40
C GLY A 54 7.31 -8.72 -6.60
N ARG A 55 6.34 -8.47 -5.71
CA ARG A 55 6.25 -7.23 -4.89
C ARG A 55 5.89 -7.52 -3.44
N ILE A 56 6.08 -6.54 -2.56
CA ILE A 56 5.64 -6.67 -1.17
C ILE A 56 4.11 -6.48 -1.05
N PRO A 57 3.46 -7.17 -0.10
CA PRO A 57 2.03 -7.00 0.13
C PRO A 57 1.68 -5.67 0.79
N ALA A 58 0.60 -5.05 0.34
CA ALA A 58 -0.02 -3.93 1.04
C ALA A 58 -0.74 -4.41 2.30
N LYS A 59 -0.89 -3.53 3.30
CA LYS A 59 -1.60 -3.80 4.56
C LYS A 59 -2.96 -4.47 4.35
N LYS A 60 -3.74 -3.99 3.38
CA LYS A 60 -5.09 -4.50 3.09
C LYS A 60 -5.09 -5.92 2.50
N GLU A 61 -4.03 -6.30 1.80
CA GLU A 61 -3.87 -7.64 1.20
C GLU A 61 -3.47 -8.69 2.23
N MET A 62 -3.03 -8.25 3.42
CA MET A 62 -2.51 -9.09 4.50
C MET A 62 -3.24 -8.83 5.82
N TYR A 63 -4.56 -8.61 5.77
CA TYR A 63 -5.33 -8.26 6.97
C TYR A 63 -5.21 -9.33 8.09
N ASP A 64 -5.13 -10.61 7.70
CA ASP A 64 -4.99 -11.77 8.60
C ASP A 64 -3.61 -11.87 9.27
N ALA A 65 -2.58 -11.26 8.66
CA ALA A 65 -1.22 -11.16 9.19
C ALA A 65 -0.94 -9.82 9.84
N TYR A 66 -1.68 -8.76 9.50
CA TYR A 66 -1.44 -7.40 9.95
C TYR A 66 -1.58 -7.25 11.47
N GLY A 67 -2.64 -7.81 12.06
CA GLY A 67 -2.85 -7.77 13.51
C GLY A 67 -1.66 -8.40 14.25
N LYS A 68 -1.29 -9.61 13.84
CA LYS A 68 -0.14 -10.36 14.38
C LYS A 68 1.17 -9.61 14.20
N ALA A 69 1.36 -8.99 13.04
CA ALA A 69 2.55 -8.20 12.74
C ALA A 69 2.65 -6.99 13.69
N ARG A 70 1.52 -6.34 13.99
CA ARG A 70 1.48 -5.23 14.95
C ARG A 70 1.86 -5.71 16.36
N ASP A 71 1.36 -6.87 16.77
CA ASP A 71 1.60 -7.39 18.12
C ASP A 71 3.07 -7.77 18.34
N VAL A 72 3.78 -8.26 17.31
CA VAL A 72 5.15 -8.79 17.47
C VAL A 72 6.27 -7.96 16.83
N PHE A 73 5.95 -7.05 15.91
CA PHE A 73 6.90 -6.13 15.26
C PHE A 73 6.55 -4.64 15.49
N GLY A 74 5.38 -4.33 16.07
CA GLY A 74 4.91 -2.97 16.29
C GLY A 74 4.26 -2.33 15.05
N THR A 75 4.91 -2.35 13.89
CA THR A 75 4.36 -1.82 12.63
C THR A 75 4.49 -2.80 11.48
N TRP A 76 3.65 -2.65 10.46
CA TRP A 76 3.75 -3.45 9.23
C TRP A 76 5.09 -3.25 8.52
N ASN A 77 5.58 -2.00 8.49
CA ASN A 77 6.87 -1.68 7.89
C ASN A 77 8.02 -2.41 8.60
N LYS A 78 8.03 -2.44 9.95
CA LYS A 78 9.02 -3.22 10.71
C LYS A 78 8.95 -4.72 10.39
N ALA A 79 7.75 -5.26 10.17
CA ALA A 79 7.59 -6.66 9.75
C ALA A 79 8.12 -6.92 8.33
N VAL A 80 7.95 -5.97 7.41
CA VAL A 80 8.49 -6.03 6.04
C VAL A 80 10.02 -5.92 6.04
N GLU A 81 10.59 -5.02 6.85
CA GLU A 81 12.05 -4.89 7.07
C GLU A 81 12.62 -6.19 7.63
N ALA A 82 12.00 -6.73 8.68
CA ALA A 82 12.40 -8.01 9.28
C ALA A 82 12.25 -9.20 8.31
N ALA A 83 11.40 -9.08 7.29
CA ALA A 83 11.27 -10.08 6.24
C ALA A 83 12.40 -10.02 5.21
N GLY A 84 13.24 -8.98 5.24
CA GLY A 84 14.37 -8.77 4.35
C GLY A 84 14.05 -7.88 3.15
N PHE A 85 12.95 -7.12 3.19
CA PHE A 85 12.53 -6.27 2.09
C PHE A 85 12.62 -4.80 2.45
N GLN A 86 12.93 -3.98 1.45
CA GLN A 86 12.76 -2.54 1.57
C GLN A 86 11.26 -2.25 1.75
N THR A 87 10.93 -1.45 2.75
CA THR A 87 9.54 -1.04 2.96
C THR A 87 9.05 -0.30 1.74
N ASN A 88 7.75 -0.43 1.46
CA ASN A 88 7.14 0.55 0.57
C ASN A 88 7.44 1.89 1.24
N PRO A 89 8.19 2.80 0.58
CA PRO A 89 8.21 4.16 1.06
C PRO A 89 6.74 4.49 1.21
N VAL A 90 6.31 4.90 2.40
CA VAL A 90 4.96 5.41 2.57
C VAL A 90 4.85 6.40 1.42
N MET A 91 4.03 6.09 0.43
CA MET A 91 4.01 6.84 -0.85
C MET A 91 3.75 8.33 -0.59
N PHE A 92 3.37 8.66 0.64
CA PHE A 92 2.99 9.94 1.22
C PHE A 92 3.91 10.43 2.37
N ALA A 93 5.02 9.76 2.74
CA ALA A 93 5.88 10.23 3.85
C ALA A 93 6.89 11.31 3.42
N LYS A 94 7.36 11.28 2.17
CA LYS A 94 8.17 12.37 1.63
C LYS A 94 7.22 13.45 1.11
N LYS A 95 6.96 14.46 1.94
CA LYS A 95 6.31 15.69 1.50
C LYS A 95 7.32 16.48 0.70
N TYR A 96 7.07 16.62 -0.59
CA TYR A 96 7.84 17.52 -1.44
C TYR A 96 7.22 18.92 -1.36
N VAL A 97 8.04 19.96 -1.55
CA VAL A 97 7.55 21.33 -1.67
C VAL A 97 8.03 21.85 -3.02
N ALA A 98 7.10 22.31 -3.84
CA ALA A 98 7.40 22.95 -5.11
C ALA A 98 7.94 24.39 -4.89
N ARG A 99 8.50 24.99 -5.93
CA ARG A 99 9.16 26.31 -5.83
C ARG A 99 8.20 27.46 -5.48
N ASP A 100 6.91 27.31 -5.79
CA ASP A 100 5.85 28.26 -5.42
C ASP A 100 5.25 27.99 -4.03
N GLY A 101 5.78 26.99 -3.30
CA GLY A 101 5.36 26.65 -1.95
C GLY A 101 4.28 25.56 -1.87
N HIS A 102 3.79 25.02 -2.98
CA HIS A 102 2.82 23.93 -2.95
C HIS A 102 3.39 22.63 -2.35
N LYS A 103 2.61 21.97 -1.48
CA LYS A 103 2.99 20.71 -0.81
C LYS A 103 2.58 19.50 -1.64
N CYS A 104 3.53 18.75 -2.20
CA CYS A 104 3.29 17.61 -3.08
C CYS A 104 3.45 16.28 -2.34
N ASP A 105 2.53 15.35 -2.59
CA ASP A 105 2.54 14.03 -1.96
C ASP A 105 3.50 13.07 -2.67
N SER A 106 3.95 13.41 -3.88
CA SER A 106 4.91 12.64 -4.67
C SER A 106 5.90 13.53 -5.41
N LEU A 107 7.06 12.95 -5.79
CA LEU A 107 8.04 13.62 -6.63
C LEU A 107 7.45 13.96 -8.01
N ALA A 108 6.59 13.08 -8.54
CA ALA A 108 5.91 13.30 -9.81
C ALA A 108 5.01 14.55 -9.76
N GLU A 109 4.22 14.71 -8.70
CA GLU A 109 3.43 15.93 -8.49
C GLU A 109 4.35 17.16 -8.42
N LYS A 110 5.46 17.10 -7.70
CA LYS A 110 6.41 18.23 -7.63
C LYS A 110 6.94 18.61 -9.02
N ILE A 111 7.31 17.63 -9.84
CA ILE A 111 7.80 17.86 -11.21
C ILE A 111 6.73 18.52 -12.09
N ILE A 112 5.47 18.06 -11.98
CA ILE A 112 4.34 18.61 -12.74
C ILE A 112 4.01 20.03 -12.28
N ASP A 113 4.01 20.27 -10.97
CA ASP A 113 3.80 21.58 -10.35
C ASP A 113 4.86 22.59 -10.81
N GLU A 114 6.14 22.20 -10.72
CA GLU A 114 7.27 23.01 -11.18
C GLU A 114 7.23 23.27 -12.69
N TRP A 115 6.63 22.38 -13.48
CA TRP A 115 6.38 22.60 -14.90
C TRP A 115 5.33 23.69 -15.12
N PHE A 116 4.20 23.67 -14.41
CA PHE A 116 3.20 24.75 -14.49
C PHE A 116 3.80 26.10 -14.14
N LEU A 117 4.57 26.16 -13.05
CA LEU A 117 5.28 27.38 -12.65
C LEU A 117 6.24 27.86 -13.74
N SER A 118 7.00 26.95 -14.36
CA SER A 118 7.93 27.32 -15.44
C SER A 118 7.26 27.88 -16.69
N LYS A 119 5.97 27.58 -16.90
CA LYS A 119 5.15 28.09 -18.00
C LYS A 119 4.29 29.29 -17.62
N GLY A 120 4.32 29.73 -16.36
CA GLY A 120 3.44 30.80 -15.87
C GLY A 120 1.97 30.38 -15.80
N ILE A 121 1.67 29.07 -15.75
CA ILE A 121 0.30 28.55 -15.72
C ILE A 121 -0.22 28.53 -14.28
N SER A 122 -1.28 29.30 -14.01
CA SER A 122 -2.00 29.22 -12.74
C SER A 122 -2.77 27.91 -12.65
N HIS A 123 -2.60 27.20 -11.53
CA HIS A 123 -3.20 25.89 -11.30
C HIS A 123 -3.68 25.76 -9.86
N LYS A 124 -4.68 24.90 -9.64
CA LYS A 124 -5.19 24.54 -8.31
C LYS A 124 -4.86 23.09 -8.02
N ARG A 125 -4.63 22.77 -6.75
CA ARG A 125 -4.29 21.41 -6.30
C ARG A 125 -5.34 20.83 -5.37
N SER A 126 -5.38 19.50 -5.34
CA SER A 126 -6.27 18.71 -4.48
C SER A 126 -7.74 19.14 -4.59
N VAL A 127 -8.19 19.46 -5.81
CA VAL A 127 -9.54 19.97 -6.06
C VAL A 127 -10.53 18.82 -5.96
N PRO A 128 -11.57 18.89 -5.11
CA PRO A 128 -12.55 17.83 -4.98
C PRO A 128 -13.33 17.60 -6.30
N TYR A 129 -13.61 16.34 -6.61
CA TYR A 129 -14.55 16.02 -7.68
C TYR A 129 -15.97 16.41 -7.27
N PRO A 130 -16.81 16.88 -8.22
CA PRO A 130 -18.22 17.14 -7.94
C PRO A 130 -18.91 15.89 -7.40
N GLU A 131 -19.86 16.08 -6.48
CA GLU A 131 -20.67 15.02 -5.84
C GLU A 131 -19.89 14.02 -4.95
N TYR A 132 -18.56 14.07 -4.94
CA TYR A 132 -17.73 13.15 -4.14
C TYR A 132 -16.49 13.84 -3.59
N ASN A 133 -16.68 14.62 -2.52
CA ASN A 133 -15.64 15.47 -1.92
C ASN A 133 -14.43 14.71 -1.34
N LYS A 134 -14.57 13.41 -1.06
CA LYS A 134 -13.47 12.54 -0.60
C LYS A 134 -12.48 12.17 -1.70
N LEU A 135 -12.82 12.43 -2.96
CA LEU A 135 -11.98 12.18 -4.12
C LEU A 135 -11.50 13.51 -4.68
N THR A 136 -10.19 13.70 -4.74
CA THR A 136 -9.58 14.92 -5.24
C THR A 136 -8.82 14.66 -6.54
N CYS A 137 -8.73 15.70 -7.36
CA CYS A 137 -7.88 15.79 -8.52
C CYS A 137 -6.54 16.41 -8.14
N ASP A 138 -5.45 15.86 -8.68
CA ASP A 138 -4.10 16.32 -8.34
C ASP A 138 -3.90 17.78 -8.76
N PHE A 139 -4.28 18.11 -9.99
CA PHE A 139 -4.20 19.47 -10.52
C PHE A 139 -5.44 19.84 -11.35
N VAL A 140 -5.84 21.10 -11.30
CA VAL A 140 -6.85 21.69 -12.18
C VAL A 140 -6.33 22.99 -12.76
N VAL A 141 -6.32 23.05 -14.09
CA VAL A 141 -6.00 24.26 -14.86
C VAL A 141 -7.26 24.64 -15.65
N ASN A 142 -7.85 25.79 -15.36
CA ASN A 142 -9.14 26.21 -15.91
C ASN A 142 -10.24 25.14 -15.68
N LYS A 143 -10.73 24.49 -16.75
CA LYS A 143 -11.71 23.38 -16.70
C LYS A 143 -11.09 22.01 -17.04
N THR A 144 -9.76 21.93 -17.01
CA THR A 144 -9.00 20.72 -17.33
C THR A 144 -8.45 20.11 -16.05
N PHE A 145 -8.88 18.88 -15.77
CA PHE A 145 -8.44 18.06 -14.65
C PHE A 145 -7.25 17.22 -15.09
N ILE A 146 -6.18 17.21 -14.29
CA ILE A 146 -4.93 16.55 -14.62
C ILE A 146 -4.56 15.64 -13.45
N GLU A 147 -4.47 14.34 -13.73
CA GLU A 147 -4.23 13.28 -12.77
C GLU A 147 -2.93 12.57 -13.08
N PHE A 148 -2.10 12.29 -12.07
CA PHE A 148 -0.93 11.46 -12.21
C PHE A 148 -1.20 10.02 -11.73
N PHE A 149 -1.37 9.11 -12.67
CA PHE A 149 -1.60 7.70 -12.37
C PHE A 149 -0.31 6.89 -12.27
N GLY A 150 0.39 7.04 -11.15
CA GLY A 150 1.68 6.38 -10.88
C GLY A 150 1.63 4.88 -10.53
N LEU A 151 0.45 4.33 -10.21
CA LEU A 151 0.28 2.94 -9.70
C LEU A 151 -0.58 2.03 -10.58
N LYS A 152 -0.73 2.36 -11.86
CA LYS A 152 -1.66 1.62 -12.73
C LYS A 152 -1.32 0.11 -12.77
N GLY A 153 -2.26 -0.73 -12.35
CA GLY A 153 -2.16 -2.20 -12.40
C GLY A 153 -1.71 -2.90 -11.11
N GLU A 154 -1.35 -2.15 -10.06
CA GLU A 154 -0.78 -2.76 -8.84
C GLU A 154 -1.84 -3.19 -7.80
N LEU A 155 -3.01 -2.53 -7.77
CA LEU A 155 -4.05 -2.73 -6.75
C LEU A 155 -5.47 -2.62 -7.34
N ARG A 156 -6.33 -3.63 -7.12
CA ARG A 156 -7.75 -3.62 -7.57
C ARG A 156 -8.55 -2.40 -7.11
N GLU A 157 -8.28 -1.87 -5.91
CA GLU A 157 -8.97 -0.67 -5.39
C GLU A 157 -8.55 0.61 -6.11
N TYR A 158 -7.31 0.66 -6.61
CA TYR A 158 -6.81 1.78 -7.38
C TYR A 158 -7.57 1.91 -8.71
N ASP A 159 -7.77 0.79 -9.41
CA ASP A 159 -8.51 0.77 -10.67
C ASP A 159 -9.97 1.22 -10.50
N ARG A 160 -10.61 0.87 -9.38
CA ARG A 160 -11.96 1.38 -9.03
C ARG A 160 -11.97 2.90 -8.89
N THR A 161 -10.98 3.45 -8.19
CA THR A 161 -10.83 4.89 -8.00
C THR A 161 -10.62 5.60 -9.35
N VAL A 162 -9.74 5.09 -10.20
CA VAL A 162 -9.50 5.62 -11.55
C VAL A 162 -10.78 5.57 -12.40
N SER A 163 -11.52 4.46 -12.35
CA SER A 163 -12.79 4.32 -13.06
C SER A 163 -13.85 5.33 -12.59
N LEU A 164 -13.92 5.59 -11.28
CA LEU A 164 -14.84 6.57 -10.72
C LEU A 164 -14.49 7.99 -11.17
N LYS A 165 -13.20 8.36 -11.14
CA LYS A 165 -12.70 9.66 -11.63
C LYS A 165 -13.12 9.88 -13.08
N ARG A 166 -12.85 8.91 -13.97
CA ARG A 166 -13.26 8.96 -15.39
C ARG A 166 -14.77 9.12 -15.56
N LYS A 167 -15.58 8.41 -14.77
CA LYS A 167 -17.05 8.50 -14.82
C LYS A 167 -17.52 9.90 -14.46
N LEU A 168 -16.98 10.49 -13.39
CA LEU A 168 -17.31 11.84 -12.96
C LEU A 168 -16.87 12.88 -14.00
N SER A 169 -15.68 12.75 -14.59
CA SER A 169 -15.23 13.63 -15.67
C SER A 169 -16.17 13.65 -16.86
N ARG A 170 -16.62 12.47 -17.30
CA ARG A 170 -17.60 12.35 -18.39
C ARG A 170 -18.95 12.97 -18.02
N LYS A 171 -19.45 12.68 -16.81
CA LYS A 171 -20.74 13.20 -16.32
C LYS A 171 -20.78 14.72 -16.31
N HIS A 172 -19.72 15.37 -15.82
CA HIS A 172 -19.64 16.82 -15.65
C HIS A 172 -18.93 17.53 -16.82
N ARG A 173 -18.58 16.81 -17.88
CA ARG A 173 -18.01 17.35 -19.13
C ARG A 173 -16.72 18.17 -18.94
N PHE A 174 -15.88 17.83 -17.97
CA PHE A 174 -14.54 18.41 -17.88
C PHE A 174 -13.50 17.50 -18.55
N LYS A 175 -12.47 18.14 -19.15
CA LYS A 175 -11.38 17.43 -19.82
C LYS A 175 -10.49 16.78 -18.77
N LEU A 176 -10.36 15.45 -18.81
CA LEU A 176 -9.46 14.70 -17.94
C LEU A 176 -8.19 14.31 -18.70
N ILE A 177 -7.03 14.74 -18.22
CA ILE A 177 -5.72 14.31 -18.71
C ILE A 177 -5.12 13.32 -17.71
N GLU A 178 -4.72 12.16 -18.23
CA GLU A 178 -4.11 11.10 -17.44
C GLU A 178 -2.60 11.04 -17.68
N LEU A 179 -1.83 11.58 -16.76
CA LEU A 179 -0.39 11.46 -16.75
C LEU A 179 0.05 10.10 -16.19
N LYS A 180 1.18 9.61 -16.67
CA LYS A 180 1.78 8.32 -16.31
C LYS A 180 3.27 8.51 -16.09
N PRO A 181 3.95 7.57 -15.40
CA PRO A 181 5.41 7.63 -15.23
C PRO A 181 6.17 7.83 -16.56
N THR A 182 5.68 7.24 -17.65
CA THR A 182 6.28 7.34 -19.00
C THR A 182 6.21 8.74 -19.63
N HIS A 183 5.41 9.65 -19.08
CA HIS A 183 5.38 11.06 -19.51
C HIS A 183 6.42 11.92 -18.77
N LEU A 184 6.94 11.44 -17.63
CA LEU A 184 7.93 12.15 -16.82
C LEU A 184 9.32 11.53 -16.98
N PHE A 185 9.40 10.20 -17.13
CA PHE A 185 10.64 9.43 -17.10
C PHE A 185 10.76 8.48 -18.31
N PRO A 186 11.99 8.14 -18.72
CA PRO A 186 13.27 8.69 -18.25
C PRO A 186 13.52 10.13 -18.74
N LYS A 187 12.83 10.55 -19.80
CA LYS A 187 12.84 11.93 -20.30
C LYS A 187 11.48 12.56 -20.02
N ASN A 188 11.50 13.81 -19.57
CA ASN A 188 10.29 14.59 -19.35
C ASN A 188 9.66 14.95 -20.70
N LYS A 189 8.37 14.63 -20.88
CA LYS A 189 7.57 14.87 -22.09
C LYS A 189 6.35 15.75 -21.80
N LEU A 190 6.33 16.48 -20.69
CA LEU A 190 5.18 17.29 -20.29
C LEU A 190 4.84 18.36 -21.35
N ASP A 191 5.83 18.95 -22.03
CA ASP A 191 5.55 19.88 -23.13
C ASP A 191 4.75 19.24 -24.28
N GLN A 192 4.96 17.96 -24.56
CA GLN A 192 4.23 17.24 -25.62
C GLN A 192 2.79 16.94 -25.22
N VAL A 193 2.56 16.65 -23.93
CA VAL A 193 1.26 16.21 -23.42
C VAL A 193 0.40 17.38 -22.95
N LEU A 194 1.01 18.38 -22.34
CA LEU A 194 0.38 19.53 -21.69
C LEU A 194 0.66 20.85 -22.41
N GLY A 195 1.46 20.88 -23.47
CA GLY A 195 1.84 22.12 -24.17
C GLY A 195 0.66 22.94 -24.70
N PHE A 196 -0.50 22.31 -24.92
CA PHE A 196 -1.73 23.02 -25.29
C PHE A 196 -2.34 23.89 -24.17
N LEU A 197 -1.80 23.83 -22.95
CA LEU A 197 -2.22 24.67 -21.82
C LEU A 197 -1.48 26.02 -21.77
N VAL A 198 -0.42 26.18 -22.57
CA VAL A 198 0.36 27.41 -22.72
C VAL A 198 -0.34 28.35 -23.70
#